data_AF-A0A8X6VPV7-F1
#
_entry.id   AF-A0A8X6VPV7-F1
#
_cell.length_a   1.000
_cell.length_b   1.000
_cell.length_c   1.000
_cell.angle_alpha   90.00
_cell.angle_beta   90.00
_cell.angle_gamma   90.00
#
_symmetry.space_group_name_H-M   'P 1'
#
loop_
_entity.id
_entity.type
_entity.pdbx_description
1 polymer ?
#
loop_
_entity_poly.entity_id
_entity_poly.type
_entity_poly.pdbx_seq_one_letter_code
_entity_poly.pdbx_strand_id
1 'polypeptide(L)'
;MEVNALKAARKGLRIAFSFSLKKIEIELIKENVDMNQLSILKTQFIDKFQRLDTCQNQISEQLLGTEDAVQEYLDDMEDAENYRDRYIEICTRVDLKIRETVVPTETEKKKL
;
A
#
# COMPACT_ATOMS: atom_id res chain seq x y z
N MET A 1 10.02 -20.71 9.10
CA MET A 1 9.15 -21.07 7.96
C MET A 1 10.05 -21.23 6.75
N GLU A 2 9.91 -22.29 5.97
CA GLU A 2 10.73 -22.49 4.76
C GLU A 2 10.48 -21.36 3.74
N VAL A 3 11.53 -20.91 3.05
CA VAL A 3 11.47 -19.78 2.09
C VAL A 3 10.37 -19.97 1.04
N ASN A 4 10.13 -21.20 0.60
CA ASN A 4 9.07 -21.55 -0.35
C ASN A 4 7.67 -21.27 0.19
N ALA A 5 7.43 -21.55 1.47
CA ALA A 5 6.15 -21.26 2.12
C ALA A 5 5.95 -19.74 2.30
N LEU A 6 7.02 -18.99 2.62
CA LEU A 6 6.97 -17.53 2.67
C LEU A 6 6.67 -16.94 1.29
N LYS A 7 7.30 -17.43 0.22
CA LYS A 7 7.01 -17.02 -1.16
C LYS A 7 5.55 -17.28 -1.56
N ALA A 8 4.98 -18.42 -1.16
CA ALA A 8 3.58 -18.72 -1.38
C ALA A 8 2.64 -17.77 -0.61
N ALA A 9 2.94 -17.51 0.67
CA ALA A 9 2.19 -16.55 1.49
C ALA A 9 2.24 -15.14 0.90
N ARG A 10 3.43 -14.70 0.45
CA ARG A 10 3.64 -13.40 -0.20
C ARG A 10 2.78 -13.24 -1.45
N LYS A 11 2.63 -14.29 -2.28
CA LYS A 11 1.74 -14.24 -3.45
C LYS A 11 0.31 -13.90 -3.06
N GLY A 12 -0.21 -14.52 -2.00
CA GLY A 12 -1.52 -14.20 -1.45
C GLY A 12 -1.62 -12.76 -0.93
N LEU A 13 -0.59 -12.30 -0.22
CA LEU A 13 -0.52 -10.93 0.30
C LEU A 13 -0.46 -9.88 -0.84
N ARG A 14 0.29 -10.14 -1.92
CA ARG A 14 0.33 -9.27 -3.12
C ARG A 14 -1.03 -9.14 -3.79
N ILE A 15 -1.79 -10.23 -3.89
CA ILE A 15 -3.16 -10.21 -4.43
C ILE A 15 -4.07 -9.37 -3.53
N ALA A 16 -4.02 -9.59 -2.22
CA ALA A 16 -4.81 -8.84 -1.25
C ALA A 16 -4.48 -7.33 -1.25
N PHE A 17 -3.18 -6.99 -1.32
CA PHE A 17 -2.69 -5.61 -1.47
C PHE A 17 -3.24 -4.96 -2.74
N SER A 18 -3.10 -5.64 -3.89
CA SER A 18 -3.56 -5.12 -5.19
C SER A 18 -5.07 -4.90 -5.23
N PHE A 19 -5.84 -5.78 -4.57
CA PHE A 19 -7.28 -5.65 -4.47
C PHE A 19 -7.69 -4.45 -3.59
N SER A 20 -7.00 -4.26 -2.45
CA SER A 20 -7.23 -3.09 -1.59
C SER A 20 -6.82 -1.77 -2.26
N LEU A 21 -5.70 -1.76 -3.00
CA LEU A 21 -5.29 -0.61 -3.81
C LEU A 21 -6.40 -0.19 -4.78
N LYS A 22 -6.90 -1.15 -5.58
CA LYS A 22 -8.00 -0.89 -6.53
C LYS A 22 -9.26 -0.34 -5.87
N LYS A 23 -9.61 -0.83 -4.67
CA LYS A 23 -10.76 -0.31 -3.93
C LYS A 23 -10.58 1.16 -3.53
N ILE A 24 -9.38 1.54 -3.08
CA ILE A 24 -9.06 2.94 -2.76
C ILE A 24 -9.10 3.80 -4.02
N GLU A 25 -8.50 3.33 -5.12
CA GLU A 25 -8.52 4.06 -6.40
C GLU A 25 -9.95 4.30 -6.89
N ILE A 26 -10.82 3.29 -6.82
CA ILE A 26 -12.24 3.41 -7.17
C ILE A 26 -12.94 4.45 -6.29
N GLU A 27 -12.69 4.45 -4.98
CA GLU A 27 -13.29 5.42 -4.07
C GLU A 27 -12.81 6.85 -4.37
N LEU A 28 -11.52 7.04 -4.64
CA LEU A 28 -10.92 8.34 -4.92
C LEU A 28 -11.44 9.02 -6.20
N ILE A 29 -11.86 8.24 -7.20
CA ILE A 29 -12.35 8.78 -8.49
C ILE A 29 -13.85 9.04 -8.52
N LYS A 30 -14.59 8.69 -7.46
CA LYS A 30 -16.03 8.98 -7.39
C LYS A 30 -16.28 10.48 -7.32
N GLU A 31 -17.37 10.92 -7.94
CA GLU A 31 -17.83 12.32 -7.84
C GLU A 31 -18.13 12.71 -6.39
N ASN A 32 -18.78 11.81 -5.65
CA ASN A 32 -19.04 11.96 -4.22
C ASN A 32 -18.25 10.89 -3.45
N VAL A 33 -17.06 11.28 -3.01
CA VAL A 33 -16.15 10.42 -2.25
C VAL A 33 -16.70 10.21 -0.83
N ASP A 34 -16.90 8.97 -0.43
CA ASP A 34 -17.27 8.64 0.95
C ASP A 34 -16.01 8.67 1.83
N MET A 35 -15.84 9.76 2.59
CA MET A 35 -14.66 10.00 3.43
C MET A 35 -14.52 8.99 4.58
N ASN A 36 -15.63 8.47 5.11
CA ASN A 36 -15.59 7.45 6.14
C ASN A 36 -15.11 6.12 5.55
N GLN A 37 -15.69 5.74 4.42
CA GLN A 37 -15.26 4.56 3.68
C GLN A 37 -13.80 4.66 3.26
N LEU A 38 -13.35 5.81 2.76
CA LEU A 38 -11.96 6.04 2.37
C LEU A 38 -10.99 5.89 3.54
N SER A 39 -11.36 6.39 4.72
CA SER A 39 -10.55 6.26 5.96
C SER A 39 -10.45 4.79 6.42
N ILE A 40 -11.54 4.04 6.33
CA ILE A 40 -11.57 2.60 6.63
C ILE A 40 -10.69 1.83 5.63
N LEU A 41 -10.84 2.11 4.33
CA LEU A 41 -10.05 1.48 3.28
C LEU A 41 -8.56 1.76 3.47
N LYS A 42 -8.18 3.00 3.84
CA LYS A 42 -6.79 3.36 4.14
C LYS A 42 -6.22 2.51 5.28
N THR A 43 -6.95 2.42 6.40
CA THR A 43 -6.52 1.63 7.57
C THR A 43 -6.31 0.16 7.20
N GLN A 44 -7.25 -0.43 6.46
CA GLN A 44 -7.13 -1.81 6.00
C GLN A 44 -5.97 -2.01 5.01
N PHE A 45 -5.69 -1.01 4.18
CA PHE A 45 -4.59 -1.07 3.21
C PHE A 45 -3.22 -0.99 3.89
N ILE A 46 -3.07 -0.13 4.92
CA ILE A 46 -1.87 -0.06 5.76
C ILE A 46 -1.58 -1.41 6.42
N ASP A 47 -2.57 -2.06 7.03
CA ASP A 47 -2.41 -3.40 7.63
C ASP A 47 -1.90 -4.42 6.60
N LYS A 48 -2.48 -4.44 5.39
CA LYS A 48 -2.06 -5.37 4.33
C LYS A 48 -0.65 -5.09 3.85
N PHE A 49 -0.29 -3.83 3.71
CA PHE A 49 1.07 -3.42 3.36
C PHE A 49 2.08 -3.87 4.43
N GLN A 50 1.81 -3.61 5.72
CA GLN A 50 2.69 -4.01 6.81
C GLN A 50 2.92 -5.52 6.85
N ARG A 51 1.88 -6.31 6.61
CA ARG A 51 1.98 -7.78 6.53
C ARG A 51 2.79 -8.23 5.31
N LEU A 52 2.61 -7.58 4.16
CA LEU A 52 3.36 -7.85 2.94
C LEU A 52 4.84 -7.51 3.12
N ASP A 53 5.14 -6.34 3.68
CA ASP A 53 6.50 -5.85 3.95
C ASP A 53 7.23 -6.75 4.96
N THR A 54 6.56 -7.14 6.05
CA THR A 54 7.09 -8.12 7.01
C THR A 54 7.45 -9.44 6.34
N CYS A 55 6.57 -9.96 5.48
CA CYS A 55 6.82 -11.21 4.74
C CYS A 55 8.01 -11.07 3.77
N GLN A 56 8.16 -9.92 3.11
CA GLN A 56 9.28 -9.64 2.22
C GLN A 56 10.61 -9.52 2.97
N ASN A 57 10.61 -8.88 4.15
CA ASN A 57 11.80 -8.79 5.00
C ASN A 57 12.22 -10.19 5.50
N GLN A 58 11.27 -11.04 5.88
CA GLN A 58 11.56 -12.43 6.27
C GLN A 58 12.15 -13.27 5.13
N ILE A 59 11.71 -13.05 3.88
CA ILE A 59 12.30 -13.71 2.70
C ILE A 59 13.72 -13.21 2.48
N SER A 60 13.91 -11.88 2.54
CA SER A 60 15.20 -11.21 2.39
C SER A 60 16.23 -11.74 3.38
N GLU A 61 15.87 -11.80 4.66
CA GLU A 61 16.74 -12.32 5.73
C GLU A 61 17.16 -13.78 5.50
N GLN A 62 16.27 -14.62 4.95
CA GLN A 62 16.61 -16.01 4.66
C GLN A 62 17.51 -16.16 3.43
N LEU A 63 17.31 -15.35 2.38
CA LEU A 63 18.12 -15.41 1.16
C LEU A 63 19.53 -14.84 1.37
N LEU A 64 19.65 -13.75 2.15
CA LEU A 64 20.94 -13.12 2.48
C LEU A 64 21.86 -14.02 3.33
N GLY A 65 21.33 -15.12 3.89
CA GLY A 65 22.10 -16.11 4.64
C GLY A 65 22.87 -17.12 3.77
N THR A 66 22.74 -17.08 2.45
CA THR A 66 23.30 -18.07 1.52
C THR A 66 23.98 -17.40 0.32
N GLU A 67 25.29 -17.64 0.12
CA GLU A 67 26.10 -17.08 -0.99
C GLU A 67 25.50 -17.38 -2.38
N ASP A 68 24.88 -18.55 -2.55
CA ASP A 68 24.28 -18.98 -3.82
C ASP A 68 22.94 -18.28 -4.14
N ALA A 69 22.35 -17.53 -3.19
CA ALA A 69 21.02 -16.96 -3.31
C ALA A 69 21.01 -15.44 -3.60
N VAL A 70 22.18 -14.83 -3.84
CA VAL A 70 22.28 -13.37 -4.07
C VAL A 70 21.52 -12.93 -5.32
N GLN A 71 21.61 -13.67 -6.43
CA GLN A 71 20.87 -13.32 -7.64
C GLN A 71 19.36 -13.50 -7.44
N GLU A 72 18.95 -14.58 -6.77
CA GLU A 72 17.54 -14.82 -6.42
C GLU A 72 16.99 -13.75 -5.50
N TYR A 73 17.81 -13.19 -4.60
CA TYR A 73 17.47 -12.04 -3.77
C TYR A 73 17.29 -10.75 -4.57
N LEU A 74 18.19 -10.46 -5.53
CA LEU A 74 18.12 -9.24 -6.34
C LEU A 74 16.85 -9.22 -7.22
N ASP A 75 16.56 -10.33 -7.91
CA ASP A 75 15.35 -10.46 -8.73
C ASP A 75 14.08 -10.33 -7.87
N ASP A 76 14.12 -10.83 -6.64
CA ASP A 76 13.01 -10.79 -5.68
C ASP A 76 12.78 -9.38 -5.08
N MET A 77 13.86 -8.59 -4.96
CA MET A 77 13.84 -7.22 -4.43
C MET A 77 13.19 -6.21 -5.40
N GLU A 78 13.48 -6.29 -6.70
CA GLU A 78 12.94 -5.34 -7.69
C GLU A 78 11.41 -5.35 -7.68
N ASP A 79 10.82 -6.54 -7.60
CA ASP A 79 9.39 -6.74 -7.43
C ASP A 79 8.86 -6.11 -6.14
N ALA A 80 9.64 -6.12 -5.05
CA ALA A 80 9.23 -5.61 -3.75
C ALA A 80 9.23 -4.06 -3.70
N GLU A 81 10.19 -3.41 -4.35
CA GLU A 81 10.30 -1.94 -4.40
C GLU A 81 9.08 -1.31 -5.08
N ASN A 82 8.61 -1.91 -6.18
CA ASN A 82 7.42 -1.44 -6.91
C ASN A 82 6.15 -1.31 -6.04
N TYR A 83 5.98 -2.15 -5.02
CA TYR A 83 4.81 -2.07 -4.14
C TYR A 83 4.95 -0.97 -3.08
N ARG A 84 6.17 -0.65 -2.63
CA ARG A 84 6.42 0.42 -1.66
C ARG A 84 6.12 1.78 -2.26
N ASP A 85 6.54 2.01 -3.50
CA ASP A 85 6.25 3.25 -4.22
C ASP A 85 4.75 3.45 -4.40
N ARG A 86 4.04 2.40 -4.86
CA ARG A 86 2.58 2.43 -4.99
C ARG A 86 1.86 2.67 -3.67
N TYR A 87 2.37 2.08 -2.59
CA TYR A 87 1.84 2.31 -1.25
C TYR A 87 1.98 3.78 -0.84
N ILE A 88 3.18 4.36 -1.00
CA ILE A 88 3.44 5.76 -0.65
C ILE A 88 2.57 6.69 -1.50
N GLU A 89 2.50 6.46 -2.82
CA GLU A 89 1.70 7.24 -3.75
C GLU A 89 0.22 7.28 -3.32
N ILE A 90 -0.39 6.11 -3.11
CA ILE A 90 -1.82 6.06 -2.79
C ILE A 90 -2.11 6.60 -1.39
N CYS A 91 -1.25 6.33 -0.39
CA CYS A 91 -1.41 6.90 0.94
C CYS A 91 -1.35 8.43 0.90
N THR A 92 -0.43 8.99 0.12
CA THR A 92 -0.30 10.44 -0.07
C THR A 92 -1.56 11.02 -0.72
N ARG A 93 -2.07 10.39 -1.78
CA ARG A 93 -3.30 10.82 -2.46
C ARG A 93 -4.51 10.80 -1.53
N VAL A 94 -4.66 9.75 -0.73
CA VAL A 94 -5.73 9.66 0.27
C VAL A 94 -5.58 10.75 1.33
N ASP A 95 -4.37 10.98 1.85
CA ASP A 95 -4.13 12.01 2.85
C ASP A 95 -4.41 13.43 2.35
N LEU A 96 -4.04 13.72 1.10
CA LEU A 96 -4.40 14.98 0.46
C LEU A 96 -5.91 15.14 0.35
N LYS A 97 -6.62 14.09 -0.10
CA LYS A 97 -8.07 14.13 -0.23
C LYS A 97 -8.77 14.36 1.10
N ILE A 98 -8.30 13.69 2.16
CA ILE A 98 -8.82 13.89 3.52
C ILE A 98 -8.54 15.33 3.99
N ARG A 99 -7.35 15.87 3.77
CA ARG A 99 -7.00 17.24 4.17
C ARG A 99 -7.79 18.31 3.42
N GLU A 100 -8.05 18.13 2.12
CA GLU A 100 -8.89 19.05 1.32
C GLU A 100 -10.28 19.24 1.93
N THR A 101 -10.85 18.19 2.54
CA THR A 101 -12.16 18.27 3.21
C THR A 101 -12.13 18.93 4.59
N VAL A 102 -10.95 19.07 5.21
CA VAL A 102 -10.78 19.63 6.57
C VAL A 102 -10.48 21.13 6.53
N VAL A 103 -9.99 21.66 5.41
CA VAL A 103 -9.85 23.11 5.20
C VAL A 103 -11.18 23.64 4.68
N PRO A 104 -11.97 24.41 5.47
CA PRO A 104 -13.11 25.11 4.92
C PRO A 104 -12.58 26.06 3.85
N THR A 105 -13.13 26.01 2.65
CA THR A 105 -12.96 27.10 1.68
C THR A 105 -13.52 28.38 2.29
N GLU A 106 -12.66 29.15 2.96
CA GLU A 106 -12.88 30.55 3.32
C GLU A 106 -12.93 31.41 2.06
N THR A 107 -13.90 31.17 1.19
CA THR A 107 -14.20 32.06 0.04
C THR A 107 -15.70 32.27 -0.17
N GLU A 108 -16.50 32.10 0.88
CA GLU A 108 -17.84 32.69 0.94
C GLU A 108 -17.94 33.58 2.18
N LYS A 109 -17.50 34.84 2.06
CA LYS A 109 -18.04 36.01 2.80
C LYS A 109 -17.24 37.29 2.53
N LYS A 110 -17.43 37.87 1.34
CA LYS A 110 -17.51 39.33 1.13
C LYS A 110 -18.35 39.54 -0.12
N LYS A 111 -19.41 40.33 -0.22
CA LYS A 111 -20.24 41.20 0.64
C LYS A 111 -21.46 41.48 -0.27
N LEU A 112 -22.69 41.22 0.18
CA LEU A 112 -23.72 42.25 0.37
C LEU A 112 -23.37 43.66 -0.13
#